data_AF-R1CWV5-F1
#
_entry.id   AF-R1CWV5-F1
#
_cell.length_a   1.000
_cell.length_b   1.000
_cell.length_c   1.000
_cell.angle_alpha   90.00
_cell.angle_beta   90.00
_cell.angle_gamma   90.00
#
_symmetry.space_group_name_H-M   'P 1'
#
loop_
_entity.id
_entity.type
_entity.pdbx_description
1 polymer ?
#
loop_
_entity_poly.entity_id
_entity_poly.type
_entity_poly.pdbx_seq_one_letter_code
_entity_poly.pdbx_strand_id
1 'polypeptide(L)'
;MCGNFGLLLLLPAHRRATLRLLRKMLRITMIRGAQSAGIATFSLCYADMTCGLFQGHTRFATSSVCNIAGCHPHQWLPRSKQMAWRLATNTAYRFVCERRSVESFITHNGDCDAFTIHGNKYLYAIADLQLLLVRLLGHPIPSDVDSACVAGLLDMLRTKGVWLASVRYGYLFGALSTAGSLHGRSHELASAAQLEQLADAFAAVGKRMVERMQERFASAPLAGMLPLLQAELSPGSGRQHTGEAQRQQAAAVRLIECAVSAFLFSDLLRAALELLHNADGSSAFFFFRNQRDIDRARAAARAKAHAGGSSTLKDAEDHANKLRAKQAAAEERREAERAAAAGDQPATGQSRRAGGEAADADKREALRVAREAAEADLIREQEEARARSGCRLSKADAAPDGE
;
A
#
# COMPACT_ATOMS: atom_id res chain seq x y z
N MET A 1 -4.87 15.24 -18.82
CA MET A 1 -5.55 14.11 -18.14
C MET A 1 -4.66 13.58 -17.03
N CYS A 2 -5.18 13.47 -15.82
CA CYS A 2 -4.55 12.70 -14.74
C CYS A 2 -4.49 11.21 -15.11
N GLY A 3 -3.50 10.48 -14.59
CA GLY A 3 -3.31 9.07 -14.92
C GLY A 3 -2.74 8.29 -13.74
N ASN A 4 -3.49 7.26 -13.30
CA ASN A 4 -2.97 6.20 -12.45
C ASN A 4 -2.34 5.13 -13.33
N PHE A 5 -1.17 4.62 -12.96
CA PHE A 5 -0.62 3.42 -13.57
C PHE A 5 0.09 2.57 -12.53
N GLY A 6 -0.13 1.26 -12.58
CA GLY A 6 0.47 0.31 -11.66
C GLY A 6 1.06 -0.87 -12.42
N LEU A 7 2.15 -1.42 -11.91
CA LEU A 7 2.74 -2.67 -12.38
C LEU A 7 2.91 -3.61 -11.20
N LEU A 8 2.30 -4.79 -11.28
CA LEU A 8 2.59 -5.91 -10.39
C LEU A 8 3.76 -6.70 -10.98
N LEU A 9 4.85 -6.77 -10.24
CA LEU A 9 6.07 -7.46 -10.60
C LEU A 9 6.13 -8.79 -9.86
N LEU A 10 5.82 -9.90 -10.53
CA LEU A 10 5.89 -11.22 -9.91
C LEU A 10 7.32 -11.76 -9.78
N LEU A 11 8.24 -11.27 -10.64
CA LEU A 11 9.63 -11.74 -10.69
C LEU A 11 10.62 -10.62 -10.31
N PRO A 12 11.42 -10.79 -9.25
CA PRO A 12 12.36 -9.76 -8.78
C PRO A 12 13.39 -9.32 -9.83
N ALA A 13 13.80 -10.23 -10.73
CA ALA A 13 14.79 -9.98 -11.77
C ALA A 13 14.43 -8.80 -12.69
N HIS A 14 13.13 -8.54 -12.90
CA HIS A 14 12.68 -7.46 -13.78
C HIS A 14 12.53 -6.10 -13.09
N ARG A 15 12.83 -5.99 -11.79
CA ARG A 15 12.65 -4.74 -11.01
C ARG A 15 13.27 -3.51 -11.68
N ARG A 16 14.49 -3.62 -12.19
CA ARG A 16 15.18 -2.51 -12.89
C ARG A 16 14.49 -2.15 -14.20
N ALA A 17 13.97 -3.13 -14.95
CA ALA A 17 13.22 -2.90 -16.18
C ALA A 17 11.87 -2.24 -15.89
N THR A 18 11.13 -2.74 -14.89
CA THR A 18 9.86 -2.16 -14.42
C THR A 18 10.02 -0.71 -14.00
N LEU A 19 11.04 -0.38 -13.20
CA LEU A 19 11.31 1.01 -12.81
C LEU A 19 11.66 1.91 -14.00
N ARG A 20 12.40 1.40 -14.99
CA ARG A 20 12.69 2.16 -16.23
C ARG A 20 11.40 2.40 -17.03
N LEU A 21 10.53 1.40 -17.15
CA LEU A 21 9.24 1.53 -17.83
C LEU A 21 8.35 2.57 -17.14
N LEU A 22 8.21 2.52 -15.81
CA LEU A 22 7.41 3.49 -15.06
C LEU A 22 7.92 4.91 -15.20
N ARG A 23 9.25 5.11 -15.15
CA ARG A 23 9.86 6.41 -15.43
C ARG A 23 9.57 6.91 -16.84
N LYS A 24 9.56 6.02 -17.84
CA LYS A 24 9.16 6.35 -19.22
C LYS A 24 7.69 6.74 -19.29
N MET A 25 6.81 6.02 -18.59
CA MET A 25 5.38 6.36 -18.50
C MET A 25 5.16 7.72 -17.84
N LEU A 26 5.83 8.01 -16.71
CA LEU A 26 5.80 9.34 -16.09
C LEU A 26 6.25 10.43 -17.09
N ARG A 27 7.34 10.19 -17.83
CA ARG A 27 7.83 11.18 -18.81
C ARG A 27 6.82 11.42 -19.93
N ILE A 28 6.17 10.37 -20.44
CA ILE A 28 5.14 10.49 -21.48
C ILE A 28 3.95 11.28 -20.95
N THR A 29 3.47 11.00 -19.75
CA THR A 29 2.31 11.71 -19.19
C THR A 29 2.64 13.17 -18.83
N MET A 30 3.87 13.47 -18.39
CA MET A 30 4.35 14.85 -18.25
C MET A 30 4.36 15.60 -19.60
N ILE A 31 4.79 14.97 -20.69
CA ILE A 31 4.70 15.55 -22.05
C ILE A 31 3.25 15.82 -22.46
N ARG A 32 2.29 15.01 -22.00
CA ARG A 32 0.85 15.20 -22.23
C ARG A 32 0.20 16.24 -21.29
N GLY A 33 1.01 17.03 -20.58
CA GLY A 33 0.56 18.15 -19.77
C GLY A 33 0.33 17.84 -18.29
N ALA A 34 0.71 16.65 -17.79
CA ALA A 34 0.73 16.47 -16.33
C ALA A 34 1.73 17.43 -15.68
N GLN A 35 1.37 17.98 -14.53
CA GLN A 35 2.18 18.98 -13.83
C GLN A 35 3.05 18.35 -12.74
N SER A 36 2.60 17.22 -12.16
CA SER A 36 3.41 16.45 -11.23
C SER A 36 3.25 14.94 -11.39
N ALA A 37 4.24 14.22 -10.88
CA ALA A 37 4.38 12.80 -11.08
C ALA A 37 5.14 12.17 -9.90
N GLY A 38 4.72 10.98 -9.45
CA GLY A 38 5.44 10.24 -8.42
C GLY A 38 5.23 8.73 -8.53
N ILE A 39 6.14 7.96 -7.90
CA ILE A 39 6.09 6.49 -7.85
C ILE A 39 6.25 6.04 -6.41
N ALA A 40 5.29 5.26 -5.90
CA ALA A 40 5.49 4.37 -4.75
C ALA A 40 5.92 2.98 -5.22
N THR A 41 6.82 2.38 -4.44
CA THR A 41 7.23 0.99 -4.66
C THR A 41 7.05 0.21 -3.40
N PHE A 42 6.40 -0.93 -3.53
CA PHE A 42 6.22 -1.93 -2.49
C PHE A 42 6.88 -3.22 -2.93
N SER A 43 7.39 -4.00 -1.98
CA SER A 43 8.02 -5.28 -2.26
C SER A 43 7.64 -6.25 -1.15
N LEU A 44 6.88 -7.27 -1.53
CA LEU A 44 6.57 -8.47 -0.77
C LEU A 44 7.58 -9.54 -1.11
N CYS A 45 7.98 -10.32 -0.13
CA CYS A 45 8.71 -11.55 -0.38
C CYS A 45 7.91 -12.70 0.19
N TYR A 46 7.44 -13.67 -0.59
CA TYR A 46 6.74 -14.88 -0.13
C TYR A 46 7.51 -16.13 -0.55
N ALA A 47 7.90 -17.00 0.39
CA ALA A 47 8.53 -18.30 0.10
C ALA A 47 9.56 -18.25 -1.05
N ASP A 48 10.56 -17.37 -0.91
CA ASP A 48 11.62 -17.07 -1.89
C ASP A 48 11.21 -16.35 -3.19
N MET A 49 9.92 -16.13 -3.44
CA MET A 49 9.45 -15.20 -4.47
C MET A 49 9.42 -13.76 -3.94
N THR A 50 9.99 -12.80 -4.67
CA THR A 50 9.77 -11.37 -4.39
C THR A 50 8.76 -10.79 -5.35
N CYS A 51 7.56 -10.52 -4.88
CA CYS A 51 6.57 -9.76 -5.62
C CYS A 51 6.77 -8.25 -5.34
N GLY A 52 7.11 -7.48 -6.36
CA GLY A 52 7.12 -6.02 -6.30
C GLY A 52 5.78 -5.45 -6.76
N LEU A 53 5.37 -4.33 -6.21
CA LEU A 53 4.18 -3.61 -6.63
C LEU A 53 4.56 -2.16 -6.76
N PHE A 54 4.46 -1.64 -7.97
CA PHE A 54 4.92 -0.31 -8.29
C PHE A 54 3.71 0.49 -8.75
N GLN A 55 3.46 1.62 -8.10
CA GLN A 55 2.35 2.49 -8.41
C GLN A 55 2.92 3.85 -8.77
N GLY A 56 2.65 4.29 -9.99
CA GLY A 56 2.87 5.65 -10.43
C GLY A 56 1.57 6.43 -10.49
N HIS A 57 1.67 7.74 -10.30
CA HIS A 57 0.58 8.66 -10.58
C HIS A 57 1.12 9.92 -11.22
N THR A 58 0.36 10.44 -12.18
CA THR A 58 0.57 11.78 -12.70
C THR A 58 -0.68 12.61 -12.52
N ARG A 59 -0.49 13.80 -11.93
CA ARG A 59 -1.52 14.75 -11.56
C ARG A 59 -1.54 15.91 -12.55
N PHE A 60 -2.75 16.33 -12.88
CA PHE A 60 -3.07 17.57 -13.57
C PHE A 60 -3.80 18.43 -12.53
N ALA A 61 -3.11 19.38 -11.92
CA ALA A 61 -3.75 20.28 -10.99
C ALA A 61 -4.68 21.22 -11.77
N THR A 62 -5.87 21.46 -11.21
CA THR A 62 -6.80 22.49 -11.67
C THR A 62 -6.26 23.89 -11.40
N SER A 63 -5.33 24.03 -10.46
CA SER A 63 -4.58 25.27 -10.23
C SER A 63 -3.36 25.35 -11.15
N SER A 64 -2.92 26.57 -11.45
CA SER A 64 -1.65 26.82 -12.14
C SER A 64 -0.42 26.52 -11.26
N VAL A 65 -0.62 26.14 -9.98
CA VAL A 65 0.44 25.94 -8.99
C VAL A 65 0.71 24.45 -8.81
N CYS A 66 1.86 24.01 -9.32
CA CYS A 66 2.42 22.71 -8.99
C CYS A 66 3.34 22.82 -7.78
N ASN A 67 3.01 22.15 -6.68
CA ASN A 67 3.88 22.04 -5.51
C ASN A 67 4.17 20.57 -5.18
N ILE A 68 5.29 20.33 -4.50
CA ILE A 68 5.71 18.97 -4.12
C ILE A 68 4.71 18.35 -3.14
N ALA A 69 4.10 19.16 -2.27
CA ALA A 69 3.15 18.70 -1.27
C ALA A 69 1.90 18.05 -1.88
N GLY A 70 1.43 18.56 -3.03
CA GLY A 70 0.29 18.03 -3.77
C GLY A 70 0.63 16.88 -4.74
N CYS A 71 1.89 16.43 -4.79
CA CYS A 71 2.30 15.29 -5.59
C CYS A 71 1.88 13.97 -4.95
N HIS A 72 1.39 13.04 -5.77
CA HIS A 72 1.05 11.69 -5.31
C HIS A 72 2.30 10.79 -5.36
N PRO A 73 2.34 9.67 -4.61
CA PRO A 73 1.33 9.17 -3.67
C PRO A 73 1.27 9.94 -2.34
N HIS A 74 0.07 10.08 -1.78
CA HIS A 74 -0.16 10.73 -0.50
C HIS A 74 -0.11 9.76 0.68
N GLN A 75 0.32 10.29 1.81
CA GLN A 75 0.37 9.62 3.11
C GLN A 75 -0.05 10.64 4.19
N TRP A 76 -0.95 10.25 5.09
CA TRP A 76 -1.27 11.07 6.26
C TRP A 76 -0.37 10.74 7.43
N LEU A 77 -0.45 9.50 7.94
CA LEU A 77 0.41 9.08 9.02
C LEU A 77 1.75 8.60 8.49
N PRO A 78 2.89 9.10 9.00
CA PRO A 78 4.19 8.57 8.66
C PRO A 78 4.30 7.12 9.11
N ARG A 79 5.28 6.42 8.54
CA ARG A 79 5.59 5.04 8.91
C ARG A 79 5.80 4.92 10.42
N SER A 80 4.99 4.09 11.08
CA SER A 80 5.06 3.87 12.52
C SER A 80 5.12 2.37 12.88
N LYS A 81 5.60 2.07 14.09
CA LYS A 81 5.62 0.69 14.63
C LYS A 81 4.40 0.52 15.53
N GLN A 82 3.48 -0.36 15.13
CA GLN A 82 2.23 -0.61 15.85
C GLN A 82 2.11 -2.09 16.23
N MET A 83 1.44 -2.38 17.34
CA MET A 83 1.05 -3.75 17.67
C MET A 83 -0.12 -4.16 16.78
N ALA A 84 0.14 -5.12 15.88
CA ALA A 84 -0.83 -5.64 14.95
C ALA A 84 -1.18 -7.09 15.30
N TRP A 85 -2.47 -7.37 15.36
CA TRP A 85 -3.04 -8.68 15.58
C TRP A 85 -3.49 -9.27 14.26
N ARG A 86 -3.29 -10.57 14.10
CA ARG A 86 -3.82 -11.33 12.97
C ARG A 86 -4.08 -12.76 13.39
N LEU A 87 -4.93 -13.43 12.62
CA LEU A 87 -5.03 -14.88 12.69
C LEU A 87 -3.81 -15.48 12.00
N ALA A 88 -3.10 -16.38 12.67
CA ALA A 88 -2.09 -17.21 12.03
C ALA A 88 -2.77 -18.10 11.00
N THR A 89 -2.17 -18.19 9.82
CA THR A 89 -2.66 -19.02 8.70
C THR A 89 -2.28 -20.50 8.84
N ASN A 90 -1.73 -20.89 9.98
CA ASN A 90 -1.49 -22.30 10.28
C ASN A 90 -2.79 -22.96 10.76
N THR A 91 -2.79 -24.29 10.81
CA THR A 91 -3.94 -25.12 11.24
C THR A 91 -4.45 -24.82 12.64
N ALA A 92 -3.71 -24.05 13.44
CA ALA A 92 -4.05 -23.76 14.83
C ALA A 92 -4.95 -22.52 15.03
N TYR A 93 -5.32 -21.78 13.96
CA TYR A 93 -6.16 -20.58 14.02
C TYR A 93 -5.82 -19.63 15.18
N ARG A 94 -4.51 -19.48 15.46
CA ARG A 94 -4.03 -18.76 16.64
C ARG A 94 -3.90 -17.27 16.34
N PHE A 95 -4.49 -16.40 17.15
CA PHE A 95 -4.15 -14.99 17.07
C PHE A 95 -2.71 -14.74 17.47
N VAL A 96 -1.98 -14.01 16.62
CA VAL A 96 -0.61 -13.57 16.85
C VAL A 96 -0.61 -12.05 16.95
N CYS A 97 -0.03 -11.54 18.03
CA CYS A 97 0.20 -10.12 18.24
C CYS A 97 1.66 -9.80 17.97
N GLU A 98 1.92 -8.85 17.08
CA GLU A 98 3.28 -8.50 16.70
C GLU A 98 3.47 -7.04 16.35
N ARG A 99 4.63 -6.50 16.75
CA ARG A 99 5.05 -5.14 16.36
C ARG A 99 5.38 -5.08 14.87
N ARG A 100 4.53 -4.39 14.10
CA ARG A 100 4.66 -4.24 12.64
C ARG A 100 4.86 -2.80 12.25
N SER A 101 5.54 -2.62 11.13
CA SER A 101 5.57 -1.32 10.49
C SER A 101 4.26 -1.13 9.74
N VAL A 102 3.56 -0.04 10.00
CA VAL A 102 2.34 0.32 9.30
C VAL A 102 2.55 1.67 8.63
N GLU A 103 2.21 1.73 7.36
CA GLU A 103 2.15 2.91 6.53
C GLU A 103 1.12 2.65 5.43
N SER A 104 0.47 3.71 4.97
CA SER A 104 -0.54 3.69 3.93
C SER A 104 -0.15 4.73 2.88
N PHE A 105 -0.18 4.32 1.61
CA PHE A 105 -0.01 5.23 0.48
C PHE A 105 -1.23 5.15 -0.40
N ILE A 106 -1.65 6.30 -0.91
CA ILE A 106 -2.75 6.37 -1.87
C ILE A 106 -2.32 7.13 -3.12
N THR A 107 -2.84 6.70 -4.27
CA THR A 107 -3.01 7.63 -5.39
C THR A 107 -4.49 7.79 -5.62
N HIS A 108 -4.89 9.04 -5.76
CA HIS A 108 -6.25 9.45 -6.02
C HIS A 108 -6.30 10.02 -7.44
N ASN A 109 -7.32 9.66 -8.21
CA ASN A 109 -7.63 10.31 -9.47
C ASN A 109 -9.08 10.73 -9.43
N GLY A 110 -9.31 12.04 -9.45
CA GLY A 110 -10.61 12.63 -9.21
C GLY A 110 -10.52 13.72 -8.16
N ASP A 111 -11.69 14.12 -7.67
CA ASP A 111 -11.88 15.15 -6.65
C ASP A 111 -12.74 14.55 -5.54
N CYS A 112 -12.41 14.86 -4.28
CA CYS A 112 -13.24 14.55 -3.13
C CYS A 112 -13.70 15.87 -2.51
N ASP A 113 -14.98 16.18 -2.64
CA ASP A 113 -15.54 17.47 -2.20
C ASP A 113 -15.98 17.42 -0.73
N ALA A 114 -16.52 16.28 -0.33
CA ALA A 114 -17.02 16.04 1.02
C ALA A 114 -17.00 14.55 1.38
N PHE A 115 -17.21 14.27 2.66
CA PHE A 115 -17.34 12.92 3.18
C PHE A 115 -18.47 12.84 4.20
N THR A 116 -19.26 11.80 4.07
CA THR A 116 -20.36 11.53 4.96
C THR A 116 -19.90 10.75 6.19
N ILE A 117 -20.33 11.19 7.37
CA ILE A 117 -20.12 10.47 8.63
C ILE A 117 -21.50 10.19 9.27
N HIS A 118 -21.61 9.06 9.98
CA HIS A 118 -22.82 8.59 10.68
C HIS A 118 -23.99 8.19 9.74
N GLY A 119 -23.69 7.52 8.63
CA GLY A 119 -24.70 6.89 7.77
C GLY A 119 -25.60 7.89 7.06
N ASN A 120 -25.00 8.81 6.29
CA ASN A 120 -25.71 9.84 5.50
C ASN A 120 -26.35 10.96 6.30
N LYS A 121 -26.06 11.05 7.61
CA LYS A 121 -26.65 12.10 8.45
C LYS A 121 -25.94 13.45 8.34
N TYR A 122 -24.61 13.43 8.19
CA TYR A 122 -23.80 14.64 8.17
C TYR A 122 -22.75 14.56 7.07
N LEU A 123 -22.85 15.48 6.11
CA LEU A 123 -21.87 15.69 5.04
C LEU A 123 -20.86 16.74 5.51
N TYR A 124 -19.58 16.38 5.54
CA TYR A 124 -18.51 17.27 5.97
C TYR A 124 -17.67 17.69 4.77
N ALA A 125 -17.46 18.99 4.59
CA ALA A 125 -16.51 19.49 3.62
C ALA A 125 -15.08 19.06 3.97
N ILE A 126 -14.19 18.94 2.97
CA ILE A 126 -12.79 18.54 3.17
C ILE A 126 -12.07 19.34 4.25
N ALA A 127 -12.26 20.67 4.30
CA ALA A 127 -11.60 21.51 5.28
C ALA A 127 -11.93 21.10 6.72
N ASP A 128 -13.21 20.79 6.99
CA ASP A 128 -13.66 20.34 8.32
C ASP A 128 -13.12 18.95 8.64
N LEU A 129 -13.13 18.05 7.65
CA LEU A 129 -12.58 16.70 7.80
C LEU A 129 -11.10 16.74 8.11
N GLN A 130 -10.32 17.58 7.44
CA GLN A 130 -8.90 17.71 7.71
C GLN A 130 -8.63 18.14 9.16
N LEU A 131 -9.39 19.10 9.70
CA LEU A 131 -9.28 19.52 11.10
C LEU A 131 -9.67 18.40 12.07
N LEU A 132 -10.73 17.66 11.74
CA LEU A 132 -11.17 16.50 12.51
C LEU A 132 -10.07 15.41 12.52
N LEU A 133 -9.48 15.13 11.37
CA LEU A 133 -8.41 14.14 11.20
C LEU A 133 -7.15 14.52 11.97
N VAL A 134 -6.76 15.80 12.01
CA VAL A 134 -5.62 16.26 12.85
C VAL A 134 -5.85 15.88 14.30
N ARG A 135 -7.06 16.12 14.83
CA ARG A 135 -7.40 15.80 16.22
C ARG A 135 -7.39 14.31 16.49
N LEU A 136 -8.04 13.52 15.63
CA LEU A 136 -8.21 12.08 15.80
C LEU A 136 -6.92 11.30 15.56
N LEU A 137 -6.14 11.68 14.54
CA LEU A 137 -4.92 11.00 14.15
C LEU A 137 -3.69 11.50 14.92
N GLY A 138 -3.75 12.70 15.49
CA GLY A 138 -2.65 13.31 16.24
C GLY A 138 -1.49 13.75 15.36
N HIS A 139 -1.75 14.02 14.08
CA HIS A 139 -0.72 14.39 13.11
C HIS A 139 -1.20 15.61 12.29
N PRO A 140 -0.32 16.60 12.02
CA PRO A 140 -0.69 17.74 11.19
C PRO A 140 -1.10 17.31 9.78
N ILE A 141 -1.87 18.18 9.12
CA ILE A 141 -2.27 18.02 7.72
C ILE A 141 -1.00 18.00 6.85
N PRO A 142 -0.75 16.94 6.05
CA PRO A 142 0.49 16.84 5.27
C PRO A 142 0.47 17.74 4.01
N SER A 143 -0.72 18.01 3.46
CA SER A 143 -0.98 18.94 2.36
C SER A 143 -2.45 19.34 2.39
N ASP A 144 -2.76 20.55 1.94
CA ASP A 144 -4.12 21.08 1.80
C ASP A 144 -4.95 20.43 0.68
N VAL A 145 -4.36 19.63 -0.21
CA VAL A 145 -5.09 18.94 -1.27
C VAL A 145 -6.04 17.88 -0.72
N ASP A 146 -7.17 17.68 -1.38
CA ASP A 146 -8.20 16.68 -1.06
C ASP A 146 -7.63 15.26 -0.88
N SER A 147 -6.66 14.90 -1.73
CA SER A 147 -6.03 13.59 -1.77
C SER A 147 -5.21 13.31 -0.51
N ALA A 148 -4.72 14.34 0.18
CA ALA A 148 -4.17 14.17 1.52
C ALA A 148 -5.28 13.81 2.52
N CYS A 149 -6.42 14.51 2.49
CA CYS A 149 -7.58 14.18 3.35
C CYS A 149 -8.06 12.74 3.13
N VAL A 150 -8.15 12.29 1.88
CA VAL A 150 -8.47 10.89 1.52
C VAL A 150 -7.46 9.92 2.16
N ALA A 151 -6.18 10.26 2.21
CA ALA A 151 -5.17 9.41 2.87
C ALA A 151 -5.43 9.31 4.39
N GLY A 152 -5.83 10.40 5.03
CA GLY A 152 -6.20 10.43 6.44
C GLY A 152 -7.49 9.65 6.73
N LEU A 153 -8.49 9.77 5.86
CA LEU A 153 -9.72 8.95 5.94
C LEU A 153 -9.40 7.46 5.82
N LEU A 154 -8.51 7.06 4.90
CA LEU A 154 -8.09 5.67 4.79
C LEU A 154 -7.39 5.18 6.07
N ASP A 155 -6.51 5.98 6.67
CA ASP A 155 -5.86 5.64 7.94
C ASP A 155 -6.87 5.52 9.10
N MET A 156 -7.98 6.26 9.06
CA MET A 156 -9.10 6.14 10.01
C MET A 156 -9.96 4.89 9.76
N LEU A 157 -10.28 4.58 8.50
CA LEU A 157 -11.18 3.49 8.14
C LEU A 157 -10.49 2.13 8.21
N ARG A 158 -9.21 2.04 7.85
CA ARG A 158 -8.48 0.77 7.77
C ARG A 158 -7.86 0.38 9.11
N THR A 159 -8.62 -0.36 9.91
CA THR A 159 -8.25 -0.62 11.30
C THR A 159 -7.96 -2.08 11.65
N LYS A 160 -8.20 -3.03 10.73
CA LYS A 160 -8.11 -4.47 11.04
C LYS A 160 -6.80 -4.85 11.72
N GLY A 161 -6.95 -5.46 12.89
CA GLY A 161 -5.86 -5.95 13.73
C GLY A 161 -5.12 -4.87 14.51
N VAL A 162 -5.52 -3.59 14.48
CA VAL A 162 -4.80 -2.51 15.17
C VAL A 162 -5.73 -1.76 16.11
N TRP A 163 -5.60 -1.99 17.41
CA TRP A 163 -6.51 -1.43 18.41
C TRP A 163 -6.57 0.10 18.41
N LEU A 164 -5.46 0.81 18.26
CA LEU A 164 -5.48 2.27 18.22
C LEU A 164 -6.31 2.80 17.03
N ALA A 165 -6.11 2.25 15.85
CA ALA A 165 -6.89 2.62 14.68
C ALA A 165 -8.38 2.27 14.89
N SER A 166 -8.67 1.10 15.45
CA SER A 166 -10.03 0.66 15.72
C SER A 166 -10.75 1.48 16.78
N VAL A 167 -10.05 1.94 17.81
CA VAL A 167 -10.60 2.84 18.84
C VAL A 167 -10.89 4.21 18.24
N ARG A 168 -10.01 4.74 17.39
CA ARG A 168 -10.29 5.99 16.66
C ARG A 168 -11.54 5.86 15.78
N TYR A 169 -11.67 4.75 15.06
CA TYR A 169 -12.87 4.43 14.28
C TYR A 169 -14.11 4.31 15.17
N GLY A 170 -14.04 3.52 16.25
CA GLY A 170 -15.17 3.33 17.17
C GLY A 170 -15.57 4.61 17.89
N TYR A 171 -14.63 5.50 18.16
CA TYR A 171 -14.92 6.83 18.71
C TYR A 171 -15.69 7.67 17.70
N LEU A 172 -15.19 7.80 16.46
CA LEU A 172 -15.81 8.61 15.43
C LEU A 172 -17.18 8.06 14.98
N PHE A 173 -17.26 6.78 14.62
CA PHE A 173 -18.45 6.17 14.03
C PHE A 173 -19.40 5.55 15.06
N GLY A 174 -18.92 5.26 16.27
CA GLY A 174 -19.72 4.69 17.36
C GLY A 174 -20.10 5.74 18.41
N ALA A 175 -19.13 6.20 19.20
CA ALA A 175 -19.37 7.09 20.34
C ALA A 175 -20.01 8.42 19.93
N LEU A 176 -19.52 9.02 18.85
CA LEU A 176 -19.98 10.32 18.36
C LEU A 176 -21.21 10.24 17.45
N SER A 177 -21.74 9.04 17.15
CA SER A 177 -22.90 8.87 16.25
C SER A 177 -24.16 9.60 16.69
N THR A 178 -24.28 9.90 17.99
CA THR A 178 -25.40 10.65 18.57
C THR A 178 -25.04 12.08 18.99
N ALA A 179 -23.79 12.51 18.77
CA ALA A 179 -23.28 13.81 19.24
C ALA A 179 -23.72 15.00 18.37
N GLY A 180 -24.41 14.74 17.25
CA GLY A 180 -24.82 15.76 16.30
C GLY A 180 -23.73 16.05 15.26
N SER A 181 -23.82 17.21 14.61
CA SER A 181 -22.74 17.69 13.75
C SER A 181 -21.49 18.00 14.58
N LEU A 182 -20.33 17.61 14.05
CA LEU A 182 -19.02 17.87 14.63
C LEU A 182 -18.36 19.15 14.07
N HIS A 183 -19.04 19.86 13.16
CA HIS A 183 -18.52 21.08 12.55
C HIS A 183 -18.15 22.12 13.62
N GLY A 184 -16.93 22.67 13.55
CA GLY A 184 -16.41 23.64 14.52
C GLY A 184 -16.10 23.08 15.92
N ARG A 185 -16.40 21.81 16.20
CA ARG A 185 -16.30 21.20 17.54
C ARG A 185 -15.13 20.24 17.69
N SER A 186 -14.15 20.29 16.79
CA SER A 186 -12.96 19.42 16.82
C SER A 186 -12.16 19.56 18.12
N HIS A 187 -12.18 20.73 18.76
CA HIS A 187 -11.50 21.00 20.02
C HIS A 187 -12.13 20.30 21.24
N GLU A 188 -13.43 20.00 21.20
CA GLU A 188 -14.16 19.28 22.25
C GLU A 188 -13.90 17.77 22.22
N LEU A 189 -13.34 17.26 21.12
CA LEU A 189 -13.13 15.84 20.92
C LEU A 189 -11.94 15.33 21.75
N ALA A 190 -11.96 14.04 22.07
CA ALA A 190 -10.83 13.36 22.68
C ALA A 190 -9.55 13.60 21.87
N SER A 191 -8.48 13.96 22.57
CA SER A 191 -7.15 14.07 21.99
C SER A 191 -6.60 12.72 21.56
N ALA A 192 -5.63 12.72 20.65
CA ALA A 192 -4.92 11.52 20.24
C ALA A 192 -4.33 10.73 21.44
N ALA A 193 -3.77 11.43 22.43
CA ALA A 193 -3.23 10.80 23.66
C ALA A 193 -4.31 10.10 24.50
N GLN A 194 -5.50 10.69 24.63
CA GLN A 194 -6.62 10.04 25.33
C GLN A 194 -7.11 8.80 24.56
N LEU A 195 -7.15 8.86 23.24
CA LEU A 195 -7.50 7.71 22.40
C LEU A 195 -6.43 6.61 22.45
N GLU A 196 -5.15 6.96 22.63
CA GLU A 196 -4.06 6.01 22.86
C GLU A 196 -4.21 5.29 24.21
N GLN A 197 -4.49 6.01 25.29
CA GLN A 197 -4.76 5.40 26.60
C GLN A 197 -5.95 4.44 26.54
N LEU A 198 -7.01 4.83 25.82
CA LEU A 198 -8.16 3.96 25.60
C LEU A 198 -7.78 2.71 24.78
N ALA A 199 -6.97 2.88 23.74
CA ALA A 199 -6.48 1.76 22.93
C ALA A 199 -5.61 0.77 23.73
N ASP A 200 -4.83 1.24 24.70
CA ASP A 200 -4.06 0.37 25.61
C ASP A 200 -4.98 -0.49 26.48
N ALA A 201 -6.10 0.07 26.96
CA ALA A 201 -7.11 -0.69 27.69
C ALA A 201 -7.75 -1.77 26.80
N PHE A 202 -8.13 -1.43 25.56
CA PHE A 202 -8.63 -2.40 24.57
C PHE A 202 -7.61 -3.51 24.28
N ALA A 203 -6.34 -3.15 24.12
CA ALA A 203 -5.27 -4.12 23.88
C ALA A 203 -5.06 -5.08 25.05
N ALA A 204 -5.11 -4.58 26.29
CA ALA A 204 -5.00 -5.40 27.50
C ALA A 204 -6.17 -6.39 27.63
N VAL A 205 -7.40 -5.95 27.40
CA VAL A 205 -8.60 -6.80 27.42
C VAL A 205 -8.55 -7.82 26.27
N GLY A 206 -8.25 -7.37 25.05
CA GLY A 206 -8.11 -8.22 23.88
C GLY A 206 -7.07 -9.32 24.06
N LYS A 207 -5.94 -9.02 24.72
CA LYS A 207 -4.92 -10.01 25.05
C LYS A 207 -5.44 -11.10 25.99
N ARG A 208 -6.05 -10.74 27.12
CA ARG A 208 -6.62 -11.70 28.08
C ARG A 208 -7.70 -12.57 27.43
N MET A 209 -8.46 -12.00 26.51
CA MET A 209 -9.49 -12.73 25.78
C MET A 209 -8.92 -13.73 24.79
N VAL A 210 -7.93 -13.32 24.00
CA VAL A 210 -7.23 -14.22 23.09
C VAL A 210 -6.60 -15.38 23.85
N GLU A 211 -6.01 -15.13 25.02
CA GLU A 211 -5.45 -16.18 25.90
C GLU A 211 -6.54 -17.17 26.34
N ARG A 212 -7.65 -16.68 26.92
CA ARG A 212 -8.80 -17.53 27.32
C ARG A 212 -9.44 -18.28 26.16
N MET A 213 -9.48 -17.69 24.98
CA MET A 213 -10.03 -18.33 23.78
C MET A 213 -9.09 -19.40 23.22
N GLN A 214 -7.79 -19.18 23.24
CA GLN A 214 -6.82 -20.19 22.82
C GLN A 214 -6.89 -21.43 23.72
N GLU A 215 -7.26 -21.26 25.00
CA GLU A 215 -7.53 -22.37 25.92
C GLU A 215 -8.86 -23.08 25.62
N ARG A 216 -9.91 -22.34 25.26
CA ARG A 216 -11.27 -22.89 25.11
C ARG A 216 -11.61 -23.38 23.70
N PHE A 217 -11.00 -22.80 22.68
CA PHE A 217 -11.47 -22.90 21.31
C PHE A 217 -10.32 -23.17 20.35
N ALA A 218 -9.90 -24.43 20.28
CA ALA A 218 -9.11 -24.93 19.15
C ALA A 218 -9.90 -24.91 17.82
N SER A 219 -11.22 -24.62 17.82
CA SER A 219 -12.09 -24.79 16.65
C SER A 219 -13.27 -23.81 16.48
N ALA A 220 -13.50 -22.81 17.36
CA ALA A 220 -14.68 -21.94 17.21
C ALA A 220 -14.44 -20.68 16.36
N PRO A 221 -15.46 -20.21 15.61
CA PRO A 221 -15.35 -19.06 14.71
C PRO A 221 -15.25 -17.72 15.45
N LEU A 222 -14.55 -16.77 14.82
CA LEU A 222 -14.37 -15.37 15.26
C LEU A 222 -15.66 -14.65 15.70
N ALA A 223 -16.82 -15.07 15.21
CA ALA A 223 -18.11 -14.46 15.54
C ALA A 223 -18.44 -14.49 17.05
N GLY A 224 -17.93 -15.49 17.80
CA GLY A 224 -18.11 -15.57 19.24
C GLY A 224 -17.30 -14.56 20.07
N MET A 225 -16.38 -13.80 19.46
CA MET A 225 -15.52 -12.84 20.17
C MET A 225 -16.27 -11.59 20.62
N LEU A 226 -17.21 -11.12 19.80
CA LEU A 226 -17.86 -9.83 20.01
C LEU A 226 -18.67 -9.79 21.32
N PRO A 227 -19.53 -10.78 21.65
CA PRO A 227 -20.27 -10.79 22.91
C PRO A 227 -19.38 -10.82 24.15
N LEU A 228 -18.25 -11.52 24.08
CA LEU A 228 -17.29 -11.61 25.19
C LEU A 228 -16.55 -10.28 25.40
N LEU A 229 -16.18 -9.59 24.31
CA LEU A 229 -15.54 -8.26 24.39
C LEU A 229 -16.52 -7.23 24.95
N GLN A 230 -17.78 -7.27 24.50
CA GLN A 230 -18.84 -6.41 25.02
C GLN A 230 -19.04 -6.63 26.52
N ALA A 231 -19.14 -7.88 26.98
CA ALA A 231 -19.36 -8.19 28.39
C ALA A 231 -18.22 -7.71 29.31
N GLU A 232 -16.97 -7.86 28.87
CA GLU A 232 -15.78 -7.46 29.65
C GLU A 232 -15.55 -5.95 29.65
N LEU A 233 -15.94 -5.26 28.58
CA LEU A 233 -15.76 -3.81 28.45
C LEU A 233 -16.97 -3.01 28.97
N SER A 234 -18.11 -3.66 29.19
CA SER A 234 -19.32 -2.99 29.68
C SER A 234 -19.19 -2.66 31.18
N PRO A 235 -19.45 -1.41 31.60
CA PRO A 235 -19.50 -1.07 33.01
C PRO A 235 -20.62 -1.86 33.71
N GLY A 236 -20.32 -2.45 34.86
CA GLY A 236 -21.24 -3.33 35.59
C GLY A 236 -22.61 -2.69 35.83
N SER A 237 -23.69 -3.43 35.53
CA SER A 237 -25.09 -2.96 35.45
C SER A 237 -25.76 -2.66 36.80
N GLY A 238 -25.00 -2.28 37.83
CA GLY A 238 -25.46 -2.31 39.23
C GLY A 238 -26.13 -1.05 39.78
N ARG A 239 -26.25 0.06 39.03
CA ARG A 239 -26.82 1.32 39.56
C ARG A 239 -27.76 2.00 38.57
N GLN A 240 -28.88 2.51 39.07
CA GLN A 240 -29.75 3.41 38.32
C GLN A 240 -28.96 4.71 38.04
N HIS A 241 -28.74 4.99 36.77
CA HIS A 241 -27.97 6.14 36.31
C HIS A 241 -28.91 7.30 35.93
N THR A 242 -28.46 8.54 36.14
CA THR A 242 -29.12 9.73 35.60
C THR A 242 -29.15 9.70 34.07
N GLY A 243 -30.02 10.50 33.43
CA GLY A 243 -30.15 10.50 31.97
C GLY A 243 -28.85 10.85 31.20
N GLU A 244 -27.94 11.62 31.81
CA GLU A 244 -26.61 11.87 31.24
C GLU A 244 -25.70 10.64 31.36
N ALA A 245 -25.64 10.01 32.52
CA ALA A 245 -24.85 8.79 32.72
C ALA A 245 -25.33 7.65 31.81
N GLN A 246 -26.65 7.54 31.56
CA GLN A 246 -27.20 6.60 30.59
C GLN A 246 -26.76 6.92 29.14
N ARG A 247 -26.72 8.21 28.75
CA ARG A 247 -26.21 8.61 27.42
C ARG A 247 -24.72 8.33 27.27
N GLN A 248 -23.91 8.61 28.30
CA GLN A 248 -22.49 8.30 28.31
C GLN A 248 -22.24 6.79 28.24
N GLN A 249 -23.01 5.99 28.98
CA GLN A 249 -22.97 4.54 28.91
C GLN A 249 -23.33 4.03 27.51
N ALA A 250 -24.40 4.56 26.89
CA ALA A 250 -24.77 4.18 25.53
C ALA A 250 -23.70 4.54 24.50
N ALA A 251 -23.06 5.71 24.63
CA ALA A 251 -21.95 6.11 23.78
C ALA A 251 -20.72 5.20 23.96
N ALA A 252 -20.40 4.81 25.20
CA ALA A 252 -19.33 3.87 25.50
C ALA A 252 -19.59 2.49 24.89
N VAL A 253 -20.82 1.96 24.99
CA VAL A 253 -21.21 0.69 24.37
C VAL A 253 -21.03 0.74 22.85
N ARG A 254 -21.52 1.80 22.18
CA ARG A 254 -21.33 1.96 20.72
C ARG A 254 -19.86 2.08 20.33
N LEU A 255 -19.04 2.77 21.13
CA LEU A 255 -17.60 2.84 20.92
C LEU A 255 -17.01 1.44 20.87
N ILE A 256 -17.30 0.63 21.89
CA ILE A 256 -16.80 -0.73 22.03
C ILE A 256 -17.23 -1.58 20.83
N GLU A 257 -18.52 -1.57 20.49
CA GLU A 257 -19.07 -2.34 19.38
C GLU A 257 -18.43 -1.99 18.05
N CYS A 258 -18.37 -0.70 17.72
CA CYS A 258 -17.76 -0.23 16.48
C CYS A 258 -16.26 -0.51 16.46
N ALA A 259 -15.54 -0.30 17.55
CA ALA A 259 -14.09 -0.56 17.62
C ALA A 259 -13.79 -2.05 17.44
N VAL A 260 -14.50 -2.94 18.12
CA VAL A 260 -14.28 -4.39 17.98
C VAL A 260 -14.63 -4.86 16.58
N SER A 261 -15.76 -4.41 16.03
CA SER A 261 -16.15 -4.74 14.65
C SER A 261 -15.08 -4.28 13.65
N ALA A 262 -14.61 -3.04 13.79
CA ALA A 262 -13.59 -2.48 12.91
C ALA A 262 -12.24 -3.24 13.05
N PHE A 263 -11.84 -3.58 14.27
CA PHE A 263 -10.65 -4.38 14.56
C PHE A 263 -10.67 -5.74 13.88
N LEU A 264 -11.82 -6.40 13.82
CA LEU A 264 -11.95 -7.73 13.22
C LEU A 264 -12.11 -7.67 11.70
N PHE A 265 -12.87 -6.69 11.20
CA PHE A 265 -13.43 -6.74 9.86
C PHE A 265 -13.04 -5.57 8.95
N SER A 266 -12.48 -4.47 9.46
CA SER A 266 -12.14 -3.29 8.63
C SER A 266 -10.77 -3.42 7.97
N ASP A 267 -10.65 -4.37 7.05
CA ASP A 267 -9.47 -4.48 6.19
C ASP A 267 -9.43 -3.40 5.10
N LEU A 268 -8.42 -3.46 4.24
CA LEU A 268 -8.22 -2.47 3.20
C LEU A 268 -9.39 -2.44 2.19
N LEU A 269 -9.95 -3.59 1.84
CA LEU A 269 -11.05 -3.66 0.89
C LEU A 269 -12.31 -3.02 1.49
N ARG A 270 -12.64 -3.39 2.73
CA ARG A 270 -13.79 -2.78 3.42
C ARG A 270 -13.61 -1.28 3.60
N ALA A 271 -12.43 -0.84 4.03
CA ALA A 271 -12.12 0.59 4.16
C ALA A 271 -12.25 1.35 2.83
N ALA A 272 -11.79 0.75 1.72
CA ALA A 272 -11.94 1.33 0.38
C ALA A 272 -13.40 1.43 -0.07
N LEU A 273 -14.20 0.39 0.18
CA LEU A 273 -15.64 0.39 -0.12
C LEU A 273 -16.38 1.42 0.73
N GLU A 274 -16.07 1.53 2.01
CA GLU A 274 -16.66 2.52 2.92
C GLU A 274 -16.25 3.95 2.52
N LEU A 275 -15.01 4.13 2.08
CA LEU A 275 -14.54 5.41 1.56
C LEU A 275 -15.33 5.81 0.30
N LEU A 276 -15.42 4.91 -0.68
CA LEU A 276 -16.15 5.15 -1.93
C LEU A 276 -17.65 5.36 -1.70
N HIS A 277 -18.24 4.67 -0.73
CA HIS A 277 -19.66 4.79 -0.44
C HIS A 277 -20.04 6.13 0.20
N ASN A 278 -19.13 6.70 1.01
CA ASN A 278 -19.40 7.91 1.78
C ASN A 278 -18.74 9.18 1.21
N ALA A 279 -17.84 9.05 0.23
CA ALA A 279 -17.22 10.19 -0.44
C ALA A 279 -18.21 10.82 -1.43
N ASP A 280 -18.24 12.15 -1.45
CA ASP A 280 -18.88 12.94 -2.48
C ASP A 280 -17.82 13.45 -3.48
N GLY A 281 -18.17 13.44 -4.76
CA GLY A 281 -17.25 13.73 -5.87
C GLY A 281 -16.96 12.53 -6.78
N SER A 282 -16.12 12.75 -7.79
CA SER A 282 -15.68 11.69 -8.70
C SER A 282 -14.36 11.12 -8.20
N SER A 283 -14.28 9.81 -7.95
CA SER A 283 -13.03 9.24 -7.40
C SER A 283 -12.70 7.87 -7.94
N ALA A 284 -11.44 7.70 -8.35
CA ALA A 284 -10.80 6.41 -8.60
C ALA A 284 -9.55 6.29 -7.72
N PHE A 285 -9.53 5.29 -6.86
CA PHE A 285 -8.46 5.10 -5.88
C PHE A 285 -7.60 3.87 -6.18
N PHE A 286 -6.30 4.00 -5.89
CA PHE A 286 -5.40 2.87 -5.76
C PHE A 286 -4.72 2.91 -4.40
N PHE A 287 -4.89 1.86 -3.61
CA PHE A 287 -4.44 1.78 -2.22
C PHE A 287 -3.34 0.74 -2.03
N PHE A 288 -2.34 1.06 -1.21
CA PHE A 288 -1.28 0.12 -0.86
C PHE A 288 -0.97 0.15 0.64
N ARG A 289 -0.66 -1.03 1.19
CA ARG A 289 -0.14 -1.20 2.54
C ARG A 289 1.17 -1.96 2.51
N ASN A 290 2.15 -1.48 3.27
CA ASN A 290 3.35 -2.23 3.57
C ASN A 290 3.08 -3.34 4.60
N GLN A 291 2.56 -4.50 4.16
CA GLN A 291 2.32 -5.65 5.04
C GLN A 291 3.55 -6.57 5.02
N ARG A 292 4.60 -6.25 5.82
CA ARG A 292 5.82 -7.08 6.03
C ARG A 292 5.54 -8.35 6.84
N ASP A 293 4.67 -9.22 6.35
CA ASP A 293 4.24 -10.41 7.07
C ASP A 293 5.16 -11.62 6.87
N ILE A 294 6.10 -11.52 5.95
CA ILE A 294 6.93 -12.67 5.55
C ILE A 294 8.42 -12.50 5.92
N ASP A 295 8.86 -11.28 6.23
CA ASP A 295 10.22 -11.04 6.76
C ASP A 295 10.46 -11.78 8.10
N ARG A 296 9.40 -12.15 8.82
CA ARG A 296 9.49 -12.97 10.04
C ARG A 296 9.46 -14.48 9.81
N ALA A 297 8.75 -14.96 8.78
CA ALA A 297 8.89 -16.35 8.36
C ALA A 297 10.35 -16.63 7.94
N ARG A 298 11.02 -15.63 7.35
CA ARG A 298 12.46 -15.66 7.03
C ARG A 298 13.38 -15.64 8.24
N ALA A 299 13.09 -14.85 9.28
CA ALA A 299 13.89 -14.89 10.51
C ALA A 299 13.75 -16.24 11.24
N ALA A 300 12.54 -16.82 11.27
CA ALA A 300 12.27 -18.13 11.85
C ALA A 300 12.87 -19.29 11.02
N ALA A 301 12.85 -19.21 9.69
CA ALA A 301 13.52 -20.16 8.80
C ALA A 301 15.05 -20.09 8.90
N ARG A 302 15.62 -18.88 9.04
CA ARG A 302 17.06 -18.68 9.30
C ARG A 302 17.49 -19.20 10.67
N ALA A 303 16.67 -18.98 11.70
CA ALA A 303 16.92 -19.55 13.03
C ALA A 303 16.85 -21.09 13.03
N LYS A 304 15.93 -21.69 12.25
CA LYS A 304 15.88 -23.14 12.02
C LYS A 304 17.07 -23.67 11.22
N ALA A 305 17.55 -22.94 10.22
CA ALA A 305 18.72 -23.31 9.43
C ALA A 305 20.02 -23.25 10.26
N HIS A 306 20.15 -22.31 11.19
CA HIS A 306 21.28 -22.27 12.12
C HIS A 306 21.25 -23.35 13.21
N ALA A 307 20.10 -23.96 13.48
CA ALA A 307 19.94 -25.02 14.47
C ALA A 307 20.27 -26.43 13.93
N GLY A 308 20.57 -26.58 12.63
CA GLY A 308 20.82 -27.88 12.00
C GLY A 308 22.10 -27.92 11.16
N GLY A 309 23.19 -28.43 11.72
CA GLY A 309 24.27 -29.10 10.97
C GLY A 309 25.39 -28.20 10.40
N SER A 310 26.59 -28.38 10.94
CA SER A 310 27.82 -27.58 10.78
C SER A 310 28.57 -27.67 9.43
N SER A 311 27.97 -28.11 8.31
CA SER A 311 28.72 -28.29 7.05
C SER A 311 28.42 -27.31 5.92
N THR A 312 27.44 -26.41 6.06
CA THR A 312 26.93 -25.62 4.91
C THR A 312 27.32 -24.15 4.90
N LEU A 313 27.87 -23.63 5.99
CA LEU A 313 28.17 -22.19 6.10
C LEU A 313 29.38 -21.78 5.26
N LYS A 314 30.42 -22.63 5.23
CA LYS A 314 31.63 -22.40 4.44
C LYS A 314 31.34 -22.44 2.94
N ASP A 315 30.51 -23.38 2.49
CA ASP A 315 30.12 -23.50 1.08
C ASP A 315 29.28 -22.31 0.61
N ALA A 316 28.37 -21.82 1.47
CA ALA A 316 27.58 -20.63 1.19
C ALA A 316 28.44 -19.36 1.14
N GLU A 317 29.42 -19.26 2.04
CA GLU A 317 30.37 -18.14 2.09
C GLU A 317 31.34 -18.16 0.89
N ASP A 318 31.85 -19.33 0.51
CA ASP A 318 32.68 -19.53 -0.67
C ASP A 318 31.94 -19.20 -1.98
N HIS A 319 30.65 -19.58 -2.07
CA HIS A 319 29.81 -19.22 -3.21
C HIS A 319 29.53 -17.70 -3.27
N ALA A 320 29.26 -17.07 -2.11
CA ALA A 320 29.08 -15.62 -2.03
C ALA A 320 30.35 -14.85 -2.42
N ASN A 321 31.52 -15.33 -1.99
CA ASN A 321 32.83 -14.74 -2.34
C ASN A 321 33.14 -14.88 -3.83
N LYS A 322 32.83 -16.04 -4.45
CA LYS A 322 32.94 -16.22 -5.91
C LYS A 322 32.03 -15.26 -6.70
N LEU A 323 30.81 -15.00 -6.22
CA LEU A 323 29.89 -14.04 -6.84
C LEU A 323 30.39 -12.59 -6.73
N ARG A 324 30.95 -12.19 -5.58
CA ARG A 324 31.55 -10.87 -5.39
C ARG A 324 32.76 -10.66 -6.31
N ALA A 325 33.63 -11.65 -6.44
CA ALA A 325 34.78 -11.58 -7.34
C ALA A 325 34.36 -11.44 -8.82
N LYS A 326 33.34 -12.18 -9.25
CA LYS A 326 32.78 -12.04 -10.62
C LYS A 326 32.18 -10.67 -10.88
N GLN A 327 31.55 -10.07 -9.87
CA GLN A 327 30.95 -8.73 -9.98
C GLN A 327 32.03 -7.64 -10.07
N ALA A 328 33.08 -7.72 -9.24
CA ALA A 328 34.22 -6.81 -9.29
C ALA A 328 34.91 -6.84 -10.66
N ALA A 329 35.20 -8.04 -11.20
CA ALA A 329 35.81 -8.19 -12.52
C ALA A 329 34.93 -7.64 -13.67
N ALA A 330 33.60 -7.76 -13.55
CA ALA A 330 32.68 -7.20 -14.54
C ALA A 330 32.58 -5.66 -14.46
N GLU A 331 32.84 -5.08 -13.29
CA GLU A 331 32.84 -3.63 -13.08
C GLU A 331 34.14 -2.99 -13.58
N GLU A 332 35.29 -3.60 -13.29
CA GLU A 332 36.59 -3.20 -13.86
C GLU A 332 36.58 -3.23 -15.40
N ARG A 333 36.00 -4.28 -16.00
CA ARG A 333 35.87 -4.37 -17.47
C ARG A 333 35.04 -3.23 -18.04
N ARG A 334 33.96 -2.83 -17.35
CA ARG A 334 33.11 -1.71 -17.78
C ARG A 334 33.80 -0.36 -17.64
N GLU A 335 34.62 -0.17 -16.62
CA GLU A 335 35.42 1.04 -16.47
C GLU A 335 36.50 1.13 -17.56
N ALA A 336 37.15 0.02 -17.89
CA ALA A 336 38.10 -0.04 -19.01
C ALA A 336 37.42 0.29 -20.36
N GLU A 337 36.23 -0.27 -20.62
CA GLU A 337 35.44 0.04 -21.83
C GLU A 337 35.03 1.52 -21.89
N ARG A 338 34.70 2.14 -20.74
CA ARG A 338 34.39 3.59 -20.68
C ARG A 338 35.62 4.46 -20.90
N ALA A 339 36.77 4.08 -20.34
CA ALA A 339 38.03 4.79 -20.54
C ALA A 339 38.48 4.74 -22.01
N ALA A 340 38.32 3.58 -22.67
CA ALA A 340 38.59 3.43 -24.10
C ALA A 340 37.66 4.30 -24.96
N ALA A 341 36.37 4.38 -24.61
CA ALA A 341 35.40 5.20 -25.35
C ALA A 341 35.61 6.72 -25.16
N ALA A 342 36.28 7.15 -24.09
CA ALA A 342 36.55 8.56 -23.82
C ALA A 342 37.85 9.08 -24.48
N GLY A 343 38.68 8.19 -25.03
CA GLY A 343 40.02 8.52 -25.52
C GLY A 343 40.11 9.12 -26.93
N ASP A 344 39.00 9.26 -27.67
CA ASP A 344 39.10 9.57 -29.10
C ASP A 344 38.03 10.56 -29.57
N GLN A 345 38.18 11.83 -29.19
CA GLN A 345 37.61 12.94 -29.96
C GLN A 345 38.56 14.15 -29.95
N PRO A 346 39.25 14.45 -31.07
CA PRO A 346 39.91 15.74 -31.22
C PRO A 346 38.86 16.84 -31.36
N ALA A 347 39.01 17.89 -30.56
CA ALA A 347 38.19 19.08 -30.60
C ALA A 347 38.49 19.89 -31.87
N THR A 348 37.73 19.67 -32.95
CA THR A 348 37.66 20.60 -34.08
C THR A 348 36.34 21.33 -34.06
N GLY A 349 36.35 22.55 -33.52
CA GLY A 349 35.27 23.50 -33.72
C GLY A 349 35.38 24.12 -35.10
N GLN A 350 34.30 24.08 -35.89
CA GLN A 350 33.92 25.15 -36.81
C GLN A 350 32.53 24.89 -37.41
N SER A 351 31.68 25.91 -37.27
CA SER A 351 30.68 26.42 -38.20
C SER A 351 30.03 25.46 -39.21
N ARG A 352 28.71 25.26 -39.09
CA ARG A 352 27.76 25.26 -40.23
C ARG A 352 26.29 25.24 -39.75
N ARG A 353 25.64 26.40 -39.80
CA ARG A 353 24.19 26.53 -39.94
C ARG A 353 23.88 26.48 -41.44
N ALA A 354 23.42 25.33 -41.92
CA ALA A 354 22.62 25.10 -43.13
C ALA A 354 22.80 23.64 -43.55
N GLY A 355 21.87 22.77 -43.15
CA GLY A 355 21.91 21.33 -43.46
C GLY A 355 21.00 20.45 -42.60
N GLY A 356 20.03 21.04 -41.89
CA GLY A 356 19.26 20.37 -40.84
C GLY A 356 18.18 19.39 -41.32
N GLU A 357 17.78 19.41 -42.59
CA GLU A 357 16.67 18.57 -43.06
C GLU A 357 17.12 17.19 -43.60
N ALA A 358 18.26 17.10 -44.27
CA ALA A 358 18.78 15.82 -44.76
C ALA A 358 19.27 14.92 -43.61
N ALA A 359 19.97 15.50 -42.62
CA ALA A 359 20.46 14.76 -41.46
C ALA A 359 19.33 14.21 -40.56
N ASP A 360 18.15 14.86 -40.57
CA ASP A 360 17.00 14.41 -39.79
C ASP A 360 16.23 13.28 -40.49
N ALA A 361 16.28 13.21 -41.83
CA ALA A 361 15.74 12.09 -42.61
C ALA A 361 16.55 10.81 -42.39
N ASP A 362 17.89 10.88 -42.48
CA ASP A 362 18.78 9.74 -42.23
C ASP A 362 18.65 9.21 -40.80
N LYS A 363 18.47 10.12 -39.83
CA LYS A 363 18.26 9.74 -38.43
C LYS A 363 16.90 9.05 -38.21
N ARG A 364 15.85 9.46 -38.92
CA ARG A 364 14.54 8.81 -38.86
C ARG A 364 14.58 7.43 -39.50
N GLU A 365 15.29 7.28 -40.60
CA GLU A 365 15.46 6.00 -41.27
C GLU A 365 16.29 5.02 -40.43
N ALA A 366 17.39 5.49 -39.81
CA ALA A 366 18.17 4.68 -38.87
C ALA A 366 17.33 4.23 -37.66
N LEU A 367 16.45 5.09 -37.14
CA LEU A 367 15.50 4.74 -36.07
C LEU A 367 14.45 3.73 -36.52
N ARG A 368 13.98 3.80 -37.77
CA ARG A 368 13.04 2.82 -38.35
C ARG A 368 13.70 1.44 -38.45
N VAL A 369 14.89 1.37 -39.04
CA VAL A 369 15.66 0.12 -39.19
C VAL A 369 15.99 -0.50 -37.83
N ALA A 370 16.40 0.31 -36.84
CA ALA A 370 16.67 -0.20 -35.49
C ALA A 370 15.41 -0.74 -34.79
N ARG A 371 14.23 -0.18 -35.07
CA ARG A 371 12.95 -0.66 -34.53
C ARG A 371 12.54 -1.97 -35.17
N GLU A 372 12.69 -2.11 -36.48
CA GLU A 372 12.38 -3.33 -37.22
C GLU A 372 13.29 -4.49 -36.79
N ALA A 373 14.58 -4.22 -36.57
CA ALA A 373 15.52 -5.21 -36.04
C ALA A 373 15.13 -5.69 -34.63
N ALA A 374 14.75 -4.76 -33.75
CA ALA A 374 14.31 -5.11 -32.38
C ALA A 374 12.98 -5.90 -32.35
N GLU A 375 12.08 -5.63 -33.31
CA GLU A 375 10.83 -6.37 -33.46
C GLU A 375 11.07 -7.79 -33.97
N ALA A 376 11.98 -7.96 -34.94
CA ALA A 376 12.40 -9.27 -35.42
C ALA A 376 13.06 -10.11 -34.32
N ASP A 377 13.90 -9.51 -33.47
CA ASP A 377 14.50 -10.20 -32.33
C ASP A 377 13.46 -10.66 -31.30
N LEU A 378 12.44 -9.84 -31.03
CA LEU A 378 11.35 -10.20 -30.12
C LEU A 378 10.52 -11.36 -30.65
N ILE A 379 10.22 -11.37 -31.95
CA ILE A 379 9.50 -12.48 -32.61
C ILE A 379 10.31 -13.77 -32.49
N ARG A 380 11.62 -13.71 -32.76
CA ARG A 380 12.53 -14.86 -32.62
C ARG A 380 12.57 -15.40 -31.19
N GLU A 381 12.68 -14.54 -30.18
CA GLU A 381 12.62 -14.95 -28.77
C GLU A 381 11.29 -15.63 -28.41
N GLN A 382 10.17 -15.14 -28.94
CA GLN A 382 8.85 -15.74 -28.72
C GLN A 382 8.72 -17.11 -29.39
N GLU A 383 9.26 -17.28 -30.60
CA GLU A 383 9.29 -18.57 -31.29
C GLU A 383 10.18 -19.58 -30.57
N GLU A 384 11.36 -19.18 -30.09
CA GLU A 384 12.22 -20.02 -29.27
C GLU A 384 11.57 -20.41 -27.94
N ALA A 385 10.81 -19.49 -27.32
CA ALA A 385 10.08 -19.78 -26.09
C ALA A 385 8.93 -20.77 -26.35
N ARG A 386 8.24 -20.67 -27.49
CA ARG A 386 7.22 -21.64 -27.93
C ARG A 386 7.83 -23.01 -28.26
N ALA A 387 9.00 -23.03 -28.88
CA ALA A 387 9.73 -24.28 -29.15
C ALA A 387 10.17 -24.96 -27.84
N ARG A 388 10.63 -24.18 -26.85
CA ARG A 388 11.03 -24.67 -25.53
C ARG A 388 9.87 -25.17 -24.67
N SER A 389 8.67 -24.62 -24.84
CA SER A 389 7.51 -25.00 -24.02
C SER A 389 6.85 -26.32 -24.43
N GLY A 390 7.31 -26.97 -25.51
CA GLY A 390 6.86 -28.31 -25.90
C GLY A 390 5.36 -28.41 -26.26
N CYS A 391 4.67 -27.28 -26.43
CA CYS A 391 3.24 -27.25 -26.69
C CYS A 391 2.96 -27.58 -28.17
N ARG A 392 2.98 -28.88 -28.51
CA ARG A 392 2.32 -29.39 -29.72
C ARG A 392 0.82 -29.39 -29.46
N LEU A 393 0.11 -28.38 -29.95
CA LEU A 393 -1.34 -28.50 -30.16
C LEU A 393 -1.55 -29.57 -31.24
N SER A 394 -1.87 -30.79 -30.82
CA SER A 394 -2.36 -31.82 -31.72
C SER A 394 -3.67 -31.35 -32.33
N LYS A 395 -3.67 -31.15 -33.66
CA LYS A 395 -4.91 -31.15 -34.46
C LYS A 395 -5.51 -32.56 -34.38
N ALA A 396 -6.38 -32.78 -33.41
CA ALA A 396 -7.33 -33.87 -33.42
C ALA A 396 -8.67 -33.29 -32.97
N ASP A 397 -9.74 -33.78 -33.60
CA ASP A 397 -11.16 -33.54 -33.29
C ASP A 397 -11.79 -32.32 -33.96
N ALA A 398 -11.97 -32.44 -35.28
CA ALA A 398 -13.12 -31.88 -35.97
C ALA A 398 -13.81 -33.02 -36.73
N ALA A 399 -14.76 -33.68 -36.06
CA ALA A 399 -15.79 -34.48 -36.72
C ALA A 399 -17.02 -33.58 -36.93
N PRO A 400 -17.71 -33.68 -38.08
CA PRO A 400 -19.00 -33.00 -38.28
C PRO A 400 -20.15 -33.97 -37.97
N ASP A 401 -20.90 -33.68 -36.90
CA ASP A 401 -22.31 -34.06 -36.78
C ASP A 401 -23.10 -32.78 -37.15
N GLY A 402 -24.10 -32.75 -38.03
CA GLY A 402 -25.07 -33.79 -38.34
C GLY A 402 -26.39 -33.44 -37.65
N GLU A 403 -27.07 -32.37 -38.09
CA GLU A 403 -28.54 -32.20 -38.13
C GLU A 403 -28.93 -30.92 -38.89
#